data_AF-A0A937NH15-F1
#
_entry.id   AF-A0A937NH15-F1
#
_cell.length_a   1.000
_cell.length_b   1.000
_cell.length_c   1.000
_cell.angle_alpha   90.00
_cell.angle_beta   90.00
_cell.angle_gamma   90.00
#
_symmetry.space_group_name_H-M   'P 1'
#
loop_
_entity.id
_entity.type
_entity.pdbx_description
1 polymer ?
#
loop_
_entity_poly.entity_id
_entity_poly.type
_entity_poly.pdbx_seq_one_letter_code
_entity_poly.pdbx_strand_id
1 'polypeptide(L)'
;MSVYHFPKGDTDFPGVISFSPFHKTLCPRKPFGDVSAEEYLQFAKADLAAGNRQGLVNALGNAKRCFHYQVDRLLFRFGLRDATSKSDFPVKLDLLRELSIVSGALLRVYNRERNAMEHDYAAPTQELVEGSTDLCELLLLATERYLTETPAKMRVVLAGDERDLIFAIDPGGDCIQNFIVHGSTLEETKYGKSYKEPLFKLGEDSLSDGLSIEALEREDIPLSLDTKEQWITIMRMFSSVAREPSRYRPQEYESMVRIEYVTTWEAAAKAFRASRKRRKATNHTSQPKTH
;
A
#
# COMPACT_ATOMS: atom_id res chain seq x y z
N MET A 1 9.57 17.73 1.62
CA MET A 1 8.45 16.81 1.30
C MET A 1 8.21 16.92 -0.20
N SER A 2 8.12 15.80 -0.94
CA SER A 2 7.81 15.87 -2.37
C SER A 2 6.31 16.16 -2.56
N VAL A 3 5.95 17.12 -3.40
CA VAL A 3 4.56 17.39 -3.78
C VAL A 3 4.37 16.95 -5.22
N TYR A 4 3.36 16.13 -5.44
CA TYR A 4 2.96 15.62 -6.75
C TYR A 4 1.78 16.43 -7.22
N HIS A 5 1.88 17.04 -8.41
CA HIS A 5 0.83 17.84 -9.02
C HIS A 5 0.23 17.09 -10.21
N PHE A 6 -1.10 17.09 -10.32
CA PHE A 6 -1.82 16.44 -11.42
C PHE A 6 -2.49 17.51 -12.28
N PRO A 7 -2.34 17.44 -13.61
CA PRO A 7 -3.05 18.33 -14.50
C PRO A 7 -4.56 18.08 -14.40
N LYS A 8 -5.34 19.15 -14.58
CA LYS A 8 -6.80 19.06 -14.61
C LYS A 8 -7.23 18.08 -15.71
N GLY A 9 -7.88 16.98 -15.33
CA GLY A 9 -8.36 15.95 -16.27
C GLY A 9 -7.49 14.70 -16.37
N ASP A 10 -6.56 14.47 -15.44
CA ASP A 10 -5.88 13.17 -15.31
C ASP A 10 -6.91 12.05 -15.07
N THR A 11 -6.95 11.07 -15.98
CA THR A 11 -7.90 9.95 -15.93
C THR A 11 -7.58 8.95 -14.83
N ASP A 12 -6.32 8.91 -14.37
CA ASP A 12 -5.89 8.00 -13.31
C ASP A 12 -6.21 8.56 -11.92
N PHE A 13 -6.31 9.89 -11.81
CA PHE A 13 -6.55 10.64 -10.55
C PHE A 13 -7.71 11.65 -10.66
N PRO A 14 -8.94 11.22 -10.99
CA PRO A 14 -10.06 12.13 -11.12
C PRO A 14 -10.32 12.86 -9.80
N GLY A 15 -10.36 14.20 -9.87
CA GLY A 15 -10.65 15.04 -8.71
C GLY A 15 -9.49 15.26 -7.74
N VAL A 16 -8.26 14.81 -8.06
CA VAL A 16 -7.07 15.10 -7.24
C VAL A 16 -6.27 16.24 -7.91
N ILE A 17 -5.92 17.28 -7.14
CA ILE A 17 -5.08 18.38 -7.62
C ILE A 17 -3.61 18.12 -7.28
N SER A 18 -3.34 17.76 -6.03
CA SER A 18 -1.99 17.43 -5.58
C SER A 18 -2.01 16.50 -4.36
N PHE A 19 -0.89 15.82 -4.12
CA PHE A 19 -0.68 15.11 -2.86
C PHE A 19 0.78 15.11 -2.42
N SER A 20 1.01 14.85 -1.13
CA SER A 20 2.34 14.77 -0.56
C SER A 20 2.46 13.64 0.48
N PRO A 21 3.34 12.64 0.26
CA PRO A 21 3.57 11.56 1.21
C PRO A 21 4.55 12.01 2.30
N PHE A 22 4.31 11.58 3.55
CA PHE A 22 5.15 11.99 4.69
C PHE A 22 5.34 10.94 5.77
N HIS A 23 4.88 9.71 5.54
CA HIS A 23 5.10 8.60 6.47
C HIS A 23 5.17 7.28 5.71
N LYS A 24 6.12 6.42 6.07
CA LYS A 24 6.18 5.03 5.60
C LYS A 24 5.86 4.12 6.78
N THR A 25 4.96 3.16 6.57
CA THR A 25 4.88 1.98 7.45
C THR A 25 5.76 0.89 6.87
N LEU A 26 6.15 -0.11 7.67
CA LEU A 26 6.79 -1.30 7.14
C LEU A 26 5.77 -2.42 7.03
N CYS A 27 5.74 -3.12 5.90
CA CYS A 27 5.05 -4.39 5.83
C CYS A 27 5.92 -5.45 6.53
N PRO A 28 5.40 -6.22 7.49
CA PRO A 28 6.10 -7.39 7.98
C PRO A 28 6.42 -8.33 6.81
N ARG A 29 7.59 -9.00 6.83
CA ARG A 29 7.93 -10.04 5.84
C ARG A 29 6.89 -11.16 5.83
N LYS A 30 6.40 -11.51 7.01
CA LYS A 30 5.45 -12.58 7.27
C LYS A 30 4.23 -12.01 7.99
N PRO A 31 3.33 -11.29 7.29
CA PRO A 31 2.18 -10.67 7.93
C PRO A 31 1.16 -11.70 8.45
N PHE A 32 1.19 -12.93 7.93
CA PHE A 32 0.32 -14.04 8.35
C PHE A 32 0.94 -15.39 7.99
N GLY A 33 0.38 -16.48 8.54
CA GLY A 33 0.87 -17.84 8.31
C GLY A 33 2.23 -18.10 8.97
N ASP A 34 2.84 -19.27 8.67
CA ASP A 34 4.14 -19.67 9.26
C ASP A 34 5.37 -19.58 8.35
N VAL A 35 5.15 -19.46 7.05
CA VAL A 35 6.18 -19.50 6.02
C VAL A 35 5.98 -18.31 5.11
N SER A 36 7.04 -17.59 4.78
CA SER A 36 7.02 -16.44 3.88
C SER A 36 7.05 -16.85 2.40
N ALA A 37 6.75 -15.92 1.49
CA ALA A 37 6.86 -16.17 0.05
C ALA A 37 8.30 -16.52 -0.35
N GLU A 38 9.30 -15.83 0.22
CA GLU A 38 10.71 -16.12 -0.01
C GLU A 38 11.09 -17.54 0.43
N GLU A 39 10.60 -17.99 1.58
CA GLU A 39 10.83 -19.37 2.06
C GLU A 39 10.19 -20.39 1.12
N TYR A 40 8.95 -20.15 0.66
CA TYR A 40 8.33 -21.00 -0.37
C TYR A 40 9.13 -21.03 -1.68
N LEU A 41 9.71 -19.91 -2.10
CA LEU A 41 10.61 -19.88 -3.26
C LEU A 41 11.87 -20.72 -3.02
N GLN A 42 12.47 -20.67 -1.83
CA GLN A 42 13.62 -21.51 -1.49
C GLN A 42 13.26 -23.00 -1.50
N PHE A 43 12.09 -23.37 -0.96
CA PHE A 43 11.61 -24.74 -1.04
C PHE A 43 11.41 -25.18 -2.49
N ALA A 44 10.82 -24.32 -3.34
CA ALA A 44 10.64 -24.62 -4.76
C ALA A 44 11.97 -24.87 -5.48
N LYS A 45 12.98 -24.02 -5.24
CA LYS A 45 14.33 -24.18 -5.80
C LYS A 45 15.01 -25.46 -5.33
N ALA A 46 14.90 -25.79 -4.05
CA ALA A 46 15.48 -27.01 -3.48
C ALA A 46 14.82 -28.28 -4.04
N ASP A 47 13.49 -28.29 -4.14
CA ASP A 47 12.73 -29.40 -4.71
C ASP A 47 13.02 -29.59 -6.22
N LEU A 48 13.16 -28.51 -6.97
CA LEU A 48 13.54 -28.53 -8.39
C LEU A 48 14.95 -29.11 -8.57
N ALA A 49 15.91 -28.71 -7.72
CA ALA A 49 17.27 -29.21 -7.75
C ALA A 49 17.37 -30.73 -7.46
N ALA A 50 16.39 -31.32 -6.78
CA ALA A 50 16.34 -32.76 -6.56
C ALA A 50 16.14 -33.56 -7.86
N GLY A 51 15.68 -32.92 -8.95
CA GLY A 51 15.71 -33.45 -10.32
C GLY A 51 14.85 -34.70 -10.56
N ASN A 52 13.96 -35.05 -9.63
CA ASN A 52 13.11 -36.23 -9.72
C ASN A 52 11.63 -35.84 -9.76
N ARG A 53 10.77 -36.80 -10.15
CA ARG A 53 9.33 -36.55 -10.32
C ARG A 53 8.65 -35.96 -9.07
N GLN A 54 9.04 -36.41 -7.88
CA GLN A 54 8.49 -35.88 -6.62
C GLN A 54 8.96 -34.43 -6.39
N GLY A 55 10.24 -34.16 -6.64
CA GLY A 55 10.81 -32.82 -6.61
C GLY A 55 10.06 -31.86 -7.53
N LEU A 56 9.77 -32.25 -8.78
CA LEU A 56 9.01 -31.42 -9.72
C LEU A 56 7.59 -31.10 -9.21
N VAL A 57 6.88 -32.09 -8.65
CA VAL A 57 5.55 -31.88 -8.07
C VAL A 57 5.59 -30.94 -6.87
N ASN A 58 6.54 -31.16 -5.96
CA ASN A 58 6.71 -30.33 -4.76
C ASN A 58 7.11 -28.89 -5.12
N ALA A 59 8.07 -28.75 -6.03
CA ALA A 59 8.59 -27.46 -6.48
C ALA A 59 7.48 -26.59 -7.05
N LEU A 60 6.66 -27.18 -7.93
CA LEU A 60 5.51 -26.49 -8.50
C LEU A 60 4.49 -26.06 -7.44
N GLY A 61 4.19 -26.94 -6.47
CA GLY A 61 3.31 -26.61 -5.35
C GLY A 61 3.84 -25.48 -4.48
N ASN A 62 5.16 -25.45 -4.24
CA ASN A 62 5.83 -24.40 -3.47
C ASN A 62 5.89 -23.07 -4.26
N ALA A 63 6.14 -23.10 -5.57
CA ALA A 63 6.04 -21.92 -6.42
C ALA A 63 4.62 -21.31 -6.37
N LYS A 64 3.56 -22.12 -6.47
CA LYS A 64 2.17 -21.64 -6.31
C LYS A 64 1.96 -20.92 -4.99
N ARG A 65 2.42 -21.50 -3.87
CA ARG A 65 2.29 -20.90 -2.53
C ARG A 65 3.07 -19.60 -2.41
N CYS A 66 4.29 -19.54 -2.94
CA CYS A 66 5.07 -18.30 -3.02
C CYS A 66 4.28 -17.19 -3.71
N PHE A 67 3.76 -17.48 -4.91
CA PHE A 67 3.02 -16.52 -5.71
C PHE A 67 1.74 -16.04 -5.00
N HIS A 68 0.94 -16.98 -4.48
CA HIS A 68 -0.31 -16.69 -3.77
C HIS A 68 -0.05 -15.85 -2.52
N TYR A 69 0.96 -16.23 -1.73
CA TYR A 69 1.33 -15.51 -0.52
C TYR A 69 1.79 -14.09 -0.84
N GLN A 70 2.59 -13.89 -1.90
CA GLN A 70 3.06 -12.57 -2.27
C GLN A 70 1.92 -11.64 -2.68
N VAL A 71 0.91 -12.16 -3.41
CA VAL A 71 -0.31 -11.42 -3.75
C VAL A 71 -1.07 -11.02 -2.49
N ASP A 72 -1.30 -11.96 -1.56
CA ASP A 72 -2.00 -11.65 -0.30
C ASP A 72 -1.20 -10.68 0.58
N ARG A 73 0.14 -10.73 0.53
CA ARG A 73 1.03 -9.82 1.25
C ARG A 73 0.95 -8.40 0.69
N LEU A 74 0.86 -8.25 -0.63
CA LEU A 74 0.58 -6.97 -1.28
C LEU A 74 -0.81 -6.45 -0.89
N LEU A 75 -1.85 -7.29 -0.96
CA LEU A 75 -3.20 -6.88 -0.56
C LEU A 75 -3.26 -6.47 0.92
N PHE A 76 -2.59 -7.21 1.80
CA PHE A 76 -2.45 -6.86 3.21
C PHE A 76 -1.81 -5.49 3.39
N ARG A 77 -0.74 -5.20 2.65
CA ARG A 77 -0.05 -3.91 2.69
C ARG A 77 -1.00 -2.73 2.45
N PHE A 78 -1.96 -2.88 1.54
CA PHE A 78 -2.94 -1.84 1.20
C PHE A 78 -4.24 -1.92 2.00
N GLY A 79 -4.34 -2.77 3.03
CA GLY A 79 -5.59 -2.96 3.80
C GLY A 79 -6.71 -3.68 3.01
N LEU A 80 -6.36 -4.38 1.94
CA LEU A 80 -7.31 -5.03 1.02
C LEU A 80 -7.45 -6.53 1.25
N ARG A 81 -6.73 -7.11 2.22
CA ARG A 81 -6.75 -8.56 2.48
C ARG A 81 -8.12 -9.04 2.92
N ASP A 82 -8.78 -8.33 3.83
CA ASP A 82 -10.08 -8.73 4.34
C ASP A 82 -11.16 -8.58 3.27
N ALA A 83 -11.10 -7.47 2.51
CA ALA A 83 -11.94 -7.19 1.35
C ALA A 83 -11.92 -8.31 0.30
N THR A 84 -10.77 -8.96 0.14
CA THR A 84 -10.52 -9.98 -0.88
C THR A 84 -10.43 -11.40 -0.31
N SER A 85 -10.69 -11.59 0.98
CA SER A 85 -10.49 -12.87 1.68
C SER A 85 -11.31 -14.02 1.09
N LYS A 86 -12.50 -13.71 0.55
CA LYS A 86 -13.43 -14.67 -0.09
C LYS A 86 -13.38 -14.62 -1.62
N SER A 87 -12.52 -13.78 -2.19
CA SER A 87 -12.42 -13.59 -3.63
C SER A 87 -11.52 -14.64 -4.26
N ASP A 88 -11.87 -15.05 -5.48
CA ASP A 88 -11.02 -15.92 -6.28
C ASP A 88 -9.69 -15.22 -6.60
N PHE A 89 -8.67 -16.04 -6.81
CA PHE A 89 -7.31 -15.55 -7.08
C PHE A 89 -7.21 -14.60 -8.31
N PRO A 90 -7.93 -14.83 -9.42
CA PRO A 90 -7.95 -13.87 -10.53
C PRO A 90 -8.46 -12.48 -10.15
N VAL A 91 -9.45 -12.39 -9.27
CA VAL A 91 -10.01 -11.11 -8.79
C VAL A 91 -8.96 -10.33 -7.99
N LYS A 92 -8.23 -11.03 -7.11
CA LYS A 92 -7.10 -10.45 -6.34
C LYS A 92 -6.04 -9.86 -7.26
N LEU A 93 -5.69 -10.61 -8.30
CA LEU A 93 -4.71 -10.22 -9.29
C LEU A 93 -5.17 -9.04 -10.16
N ASP A 94 -6.41 -9.05 -10.60
CA ASP A 94 -7.00 -7.95 -11.37
C ASP A 94 -7.04 -6.66 -10.55
N LEU A 95 -7.31 -6.75 -9.25
CA LEU A 95 -7.25 -5.60 -8.36
C LEU A 95 -5.83 -5.02 -8.27
N LEU A 96 -4.80 -5.86 -8.08
CA LEU A 96 -3.40 -5.39 -8.08
C LEU A 96 -3.00 -4.78 -9.44
N ARG A 97 -3.58 -5.24 -10.55
CA ARG A 97 -3.40 -4.63 -11.88
C ARG A 97 -4.06 -3.26 -11.94
N GLU A 98 -5.30 -3.11 -11.45
CA GLU A 98 -6.01 -1.82 -11.41
C GLU A 98 -5.27 -0.78 -10.56
N LEU A 99 -4.52 -1.23 -9.55
CA LEU A 99 -3.62 -0.42 -8.73
C LEU A 99 -2.25 -0.18 -9.37
N SER A 100 -2.00 -0.68 -10.59
CA SER A 100 -0.71 -0.61 -11.28
C SER A 100 0.47 -1.22 -10.52
N ILE A 101 0.21 -2.16 -9.61
CA ILE A 101 1.24 -2.86 -8.81
C ILE A 101 1.86 -4.00 -9.63
N VAL A 102 1.01 -4.77 -10.31
CA VAL A 102 1.42 -5.89 -11.19
C VAL A 102 1.07 -5.58 -12.63
N SER A 103 1.93 -6.00 -13.56
CA SER A 103 1.68 -5.82 -14.99
C SER A 103 0.75 -6.91 -15.54
N GLY A 104 -0.01 -6.57 -16.58
CA GLY A 104 -0.84 -7.56 -17.30
C GLY A 104 -0.01 -8.68 -17.96
N ALA A 105 1.28 -8.46 -18.21
CA ALA A 105 2.17 -9.51 -18.72
C ALA A 105 2.39 -10.61 -17.66
N LEU A 106 2.63 -10.23 -16.41
CA LEU A 106 2.79 -11.16 -15.29
C LEU A 106 1.53 -12.03 -15.10
N LEU A 107 0.36 -11.43 -15.27
CA LEU A 107 -0.94 -12.13 -15.23
C LEU A 107 -1.10 -13.17 -16.32
N ARG A 108 -0.71 -12.85 -17.56
CA ARG A 108 -0.81 -13.78 -18.69
C ARG A 108 0.10 -14.99 -18.50
N VAL A 109 1.32 -14.76 -18.03
CA VAL A 109 2.25 -15.85 -17.72
C VAL A 109 1.67 -16.72 -16.61
N TYR A 110 1.24 -16.13 -15.48
CA TYR A 110 0.63 -16.89 -14.39
C TYR A 110 -0.57 -17.74 -14.83
N ASN A 111 -1.52 -17.17 -15.58
CA ASN A 111 -2.71 -17.89 -16.01
C ASN A 111 -2.39 -19.07 -16.92
N ARG A 112 -1.38 -18.93 -17.79
CA ARG A 112 -0.88 -20.03 -18.62
C ARG A 112 -0.30 -21.15 -17.75
N GLU A 113 0.57 -20.81 -16.81
CA GLU A 113 1.17 -21.79 -15.90
C GLU A 113 0.08 -22.47 -15.04
N ARG A 114 -0.83 -21.71 -14.41
CA ARG A 114 -1.93 -22.24 -13.58
C ARG A 114 -2.81 -23.23 -14.34
N ASN A 115 -3.19 -22.91 -15.58
CA ASN A 115 -4.04 -23.80 -16.38
C ASN A 115 -3.36 -25.15 -16.63
N ALA A 116 -2.05 -25.16 -16.88
CA ALA A 116 -1.26 -26.39 -16.99
C ALA A 116 -1.15 -27.14 -15.64
N MET A 117 -1.15 -26.43 -14.51
CA MET A 117 -1.05 -27.00 -13.17
C MET A 117 -2.33 -27.70 -12.67
N GLU A 118 -3.51 -27.19 -13.04
CA GLU A 118 -4.78 -27.54 -12.38
C GLU A 118 -5.64 -28.55 -13.16
N HIS A 119 -5.40 -28.75 -14.46
CA HIS A 119 -6.38 -29.44 -15.32
C HIS A 119 -5.93 -30.75 -15.97
N ASP A 120 -4.63 -31.08 -15.98
CA ASP A 120 -4.15 -32.24 -16.76
C ASP A 120 -3.85 -33.49 -15.92
N TYR A 121 -3.85 -33.42 -14.58
CA TYR A 121 -3.43 -34.49 -13.65
C TYR A 121 -2.08 -35.16 -14.02
N ALA A 122 -1.30 -34.51 -14.88
CA ALA A 122 -0.03 -34.99 -15.39
C ALA A 122 1.10 -34.55 -14.45
N ALA A 123 2.21 -35.30 -14.45
CA ALA A 123 3.40 -34.82 -13.78
C ALA A 123 3.91 -33.55 -14.49
N PRO A 124 4.29 -32.51 -13.74
CA PRO A 124 4.80 -31.29 -14.36
C PRO A 124 6.14 -31.55 -15.04
N THR A 125 6.37 -30.87 -16.16
CA THR A 125 7.66 -30.89 -16.85
C THR A 125 8.65 -29.99 -16.13
N GLN A 126 9.95 -30.28 -16.26
CA GLN A 126 11.00 -29.44 -15.68
C GLN A 126 10.89 -27.98 -16.15
N GLU A 127 10.66 -27.75 -17.44
CA GLU A 127 10.49 -26.42 -18.03
C GLU A 127 9.35 -25.61 -17.38
N LEU A 128 8.19 -26.25 -17.13
CA LEU A 128 7.05 -25.62 -16.45
C LEU A 128 7.42 -25.20 -15.02
N VAL A 129 8.12 -26.09 -14.29
CA VAL A 129 8.53 -25.82 -12.91
C VAL A 129 9.58 -24.72 -12.83
N GLU A 130 10.55 -24.71 -13.75
CA GLU A 130 11.54 -23.64 -13.90
C GLU A 130 10.85 -22.31 -14.16
N GLY A 131 9.97 -22.24 -15.17
CA GLY A 131 9.23 -21.02 -15.51
C GLY A 131 8.36 -20.50 -14.37
N SER A 132 7.71 -21.39 -13.62
CA SER A 132 6.91 -21.03 -12.43
C SER A 132 7.78 -20.51 -11.28
N THR A 133 8.97 -21.07 -11.10
CA THR A 133 9.94 -20.64 -10.07
C THR A 133 10.53 -19.28 -10.39
N ASP A 134 10.94 -19.06 -11.65
CA ASP A 134 11.45 -17.79 -12.15
C ASP A 134 10.39 -16.69 -12.07
N LEU A 135 9.13 -17.01 -12.37
CA LEU A 135 8.02 -16.07 -12.24
C LEU A 135 7.86 -15.60 -10.79
N CYS A 136 8.01 -16.50 -9.82
CA CYS A 136 7.95 -16.15 -8.40
C CYS A 136 9.08 -15.21 -7.99
N GLU A 137 10.31 -15.50 -8.43
CA GLU A 137 11.47 -14.65 -8.18
C GLU A 137 11.27 -13.25 -8.79
N LEU A 138 10.81 -13.18 -10.04
CA LEU A 138 10.50 -11.92 -10.72
C LEU A 138 9.40 -11.15 -9.98
N LEU A 139 8.31 -11.81 -9.56
CA LEU A 139 7.23 -11.16 -8.82
C LEU A 139 7.77 -10.56 -7.51
N LEU A 140 8.54 -11.32 -6.74
CA LEU A 140 9.11 -10.85 -5.47
C LEU A 140 9.97 -9.59 -5.69
N LEU A 141 10.91 -9.65 -6.63
CA LEU A 141 11.81 -8.53 -6.94
C LEU A 141 11.05 -7.32 -7.49
N ALA A 142 10.10 -7.54 -8.40
CA ALA A 142 9.33 -6.45 -9.01
C ALA A 142 8.41 -5.74 -8.03
N THR A 143 7.98 -6.43 -6.96
CA THR A 143 6.96 -5.92 -6.04
C THR A 143 7.48 -5.57 -4.64
N GLU A 144 8.75 -5.85 -4.33
CA GLU A 144 9.39 -5.55 -3.04
C GLU A 144 9.17 -4.08 -2.62
N ARG A 145 9.32 -3.15 -3.56
CA ARG A 145 9.13 -1.71 -3.30
C ARG A 145 7.75 -1.35 -2.78
N TYR A 146 6.69 -2.06 -3.17
CA TYR A 146 5.34 -1.77 -2.67
C TYR A 146 5.22 -2.17 -1.20
N LEU A 147 6.04 -3.11 -0.72
CA LEU A 147 6.06 -3.54 0.67
C LEU A 147 6.90 -2.59 1.55
N THR A 148 7.96 -1.98 0.99
CA THR A 148 8.90 -1.13 1.74
C THR A 148 8.67 0.37 1.58
N GLU A 149 8.24 0.81 0.39
CA GLU A 149 8.20 2.24 0.02
C GLU A 149 6.81 2.86 0.05
N THR A 150 5.73 2.06 0.07
CA THR A 150 4.36 2.59 0.10
C THR A 150 4.17 3.51 1.32
N PRO A 151 3.68 4.75 1.15
CA PRO A 151 3.43 5.61 2.29
C PRO A 151 2.25 5.07 3.11
N ALA A 152 2.23 5.34 4.41
CA ALA A 152 1.05 5.10 5.24
C ALA A 152 0.11 6.29 5.29
N LYS A 153 0.62 7.50 5.02
CA LYS A 153 -0.16 8.75 5.06
C LYS A 153 0.19 9.66 3.91
N MET A 154 -0.84 10.33 3.39
CA MET A 154 -0.74 11.29 2.31
C MET A 154 -1.62 12.50 2.61
N ARG A 155 -1.06 13.70 2.47
CA ARG A 155 -1.82 14.96 2.51
C ARG A 155 -2.29 15.23 1.09
N VAL A 156 -3.56 15.56 0.90
CA VAL A 156 -4.19 15.59 -0.41
C VAL A 156 -4.98 16.88 -0.59
N VAL A 157 -4.90 17.44 -1.79
CA VAL A 157 -5.76 18.54 -2.25
C VAL A 157 -6.72 17.96 -3.28
N LEU A 158 -8.02 18.03 -3.00
CA LEU A 158 -9.07 17.56 -3.90
C LEU A 158 -9.73 18.72 -4.66
N ALA A 159 -10.24 18.43 -5.85
CA ALA A 159 -11.01 19.39 -6.63
C ALA A 159 -12.40 19.57 -6.03
N GLY A 160 -12.75 20.80 -5.67
CA GLY A 160 -14.06 21.12 -5.08
C GLY A 160 -14.16 20.86 -3.57
N ASP A 161 -13.07 20.43 -2.91
CA ASP A 161 -12.95 20.37 -1.46
C ASP A 161 -11.81 21.30 -1.02
N GLU A 162 -12.14 22.29 -0.21
CA GLU A 162 -11.14 23.26 0.30
C GLU A 162 -10.48 22.78 1.60
N ARG A 163 -10.95 21.67 2.17
CA ARG A 163 -10.37 21.09 3.39
C ARG A 163 -8.99 20.51 3.12
N ASP A 164 -8.09 20.68 4.06
CA ASP A 164 -6.80 20.02 4.07
C ASP A 164 -6.92 18.60 4.61
N LEU A 165 -6.92 17.63 3.70
CA LEU A 165 -7.19 16.25 4.03
C LEU A 165 -5.91 15.44 4.13
N ILE A 166 -5.90 14.53 5.09
CA ILE A 166 -4.92 13.44 5.16
C ILE A 166 -5.68 12.13 5.03
N PHE A 167 -5.23 11.30 4.09
CA PHE A 167 -5.61 9.91 4.01
C PHE A 167 -4.55 9.04 4.66
N ALA A 168 -4.99 8.06 5.45
CA ALA A 168 -4.10 7.06 6.02
C ALA A 168 -4.60 5.64 5.74
N ILE A 169 -3.64 4.75 5.46
CA ILE A 169 -3.84 3.31 5.38
C ILE A 169 -2.98 2.58 6.39
N ASP A 170 -3.55 1.55 6.97
CA ASP A 170 -2.85 0.62 7.87
C ASP A 170 -2.72 -0.75 7.18
N PRO A 171 -1.53 -1.39 7.21
CA PRO A 171 -1.41 -2.77 6.75
C PRO A 171 -2.34 -3.70 7.55
N GLY A 172 -3.19 -4.45 6.84
CA GLY A 172 -4.23 -5.29 7.44
C GLY A 172 -5.42 -4.52 8.03
N GLY A 173 -5.50 -3.21 7.82
CA GLY A 173 -6.73 -2.45 8.08
C GLY A 173 -7.82 -2.80 7.08
N ASP A 174 -8.99 -2.18 7.25
CA ASP A 174 -10.21 -2.42 6.48
C ASP A 174 -10.86 -1.12 5.98
N CYS A 175 -10.18 0.01 6.17
CA CYS A 175 -10.65 1.34 5.78
C CYS A 175 -9.49 2.28 5.49
N ILE A 176 -9.79 3.35 4.75
CA ILE A 176 -8.96 4.55 4.65
C ILE A 176 -9.44 5.50 5.72
N GLN A 177 -8.52 5.88 6.61
CA GLN A 177 -8.81 6.84 7.66
C GLN A 177 -8.68 8.26 7.13
N ASN A 178 -9.65 9.10 7.48
CA ASN A 178 -9.69 10.50 7.07
C ASN A 178 -9.33 11.42 8.24
N PHE A 179 -8.48 12.40 7.96
CA PHE A 179 -8.17 13.48 8.89
C PHE A 179 -8.26 14.81 8.19
N ILE A 180 -8.61 15.84 8.95
CA ILE A 180 -8.53 17.23 8.54
C ILE A 180 -7.38 17.91 9.28
N VAL A 181 -6.64 18.75 8.56
CA VAL A 181 -5.66 19.66 9.13
C VAL A 181 -6.30 21.04 9.26
N HIS A 182 -6.26 21.60 10.45
CA HIS A 182 -6.70 22.96 10.72
C HIS A 182 -5.50 23.91 10.78
N GLY A 183 -5.71 25.17 10.40
CA GLY A 183 -4.69 26.22 10.47
C GLY A 183 -3.75 26.28 9.25
N SER A 184 -4.00 25.47 8.22
CA SER A 184 -3.27 25.50 6.96
C SER A 184 -3.90 26.48 5.96
N THR A 185 -3.06 27.08 5.12
CA THR A 185 -3.47 27.99 4.05
C THR A 185 -3.23 27.33 2.69
N LEU A 186 -4.26 27.26 1.87
CA LEU A 186 -4.13 26.82 0.48
C LEU A 186 -3.54 27.96 -0.37
N GLU A 187 -2.53 27.64 -1.17
CA GLU A 187 -1.89 28.57 -2.11
C GLU A 187 -1.98 28.04 -3.55
N GLU A 188 -2.17 28.95 -4.49
CA GLU A 188 -2.14 28.64 -5.92
C GLU A 188 -0.72 28.83 -6.45
N THR A 189 -0.14 27.78 -7.02
CA THR A 189 1.17 27.82 -7.66
C THR A 189 1.03 27.67 -9.18
N LYS A 190 2.12 27.90 -9.93
CA LYS A 190 2.15 27.61 -11.38
C LYS A 190 1.88 26.14 -11.74
N TYR A 191 1.95 25.23 -10.78
CA TYR A 191 1.72 23.79 -10.95
C TYR A 191 0.36 23.35 -10.40
N GLY A 192 -0.44 24.26 -9.82
CA GLY A 192 -1.73 24.00 -9.18
C GLY A 192 -1.73 24.32 -7.70
N LYS A 193 -2.78 23.88 -6.98
CA LYS A 193 -2.96 24.19 -5.56
C LYS A 193 -2.14 23.28 -4.65
N SER A 194 -1.55 23.87 -3.60
CA SER A 194 -0.84 23.19 -2.52
C SER A 194 -1.04 23.93 -1.20
N TYR A 195 -0.72 23.30 -0.07
CA TYR A 195 -0.73 23.99 1.22
C TYR A 195 0.63 24.65 1.50
N LYS A 196 0.58 25.92 1.91
CA LYS A 196 1.75 26.75 2.15
C LYS A 196 2.61 26.24 3.32
N GLU A 197 1.97 25.85 4.41
CA GLU A 197 2.66 25.42 5.62
C GLU A 197 3.08 23.95 5.50
N PRO A 198 4.34 23.60 5.80
CA PRO A 198 4.74 22.20 5.93
C PRO A 198 3.96 21.58 7.08
N LEU A 199 3.59 20.30 6.97
CA LEU A 199 2.80 19.64 8.02
C LEU A 199 3.57 19.50 9.34
N PHE A 200 4.88 19.25 9.24
CA PHE A 200 5.79 19.09 10.38
C PHE A 200 6.87 20.15 10.37
N LYS A 201 7.34 20.52 11.56
CA LYS A 201 8.52 21.35 11.72
C LYS A 201 9.75 20.65 11.13
N LEU A 202 10.66 21.45 10.63
CA LEU A 202 11.90 20.98 10.04
C LEU A 202 12.74 20.23 11.08
N GLY A 203 12.95 18.92 10.86
CA GLY A 203 13.79 18.09 11.73
C GLY A 203 13.14 17.66 13.04
N GLU A 204 11.83 17.89 13.18
CA GLU A 204 11.07 17.51 14.36
C GLU A 204 9.83 16.67 13.98
N ASP A 205 9.37 15.86 14.94
CA ASP A 205 8.14 15.07 14.83
C ASP A 205 6.90 15.87 15.29
N SER A 206 7.07 17.19 15.47
CA SER A 206 6.03 18.11 15.92
C SER A 206 5.34 18.76 14.71
N LEU A 207 4.04 19.03 14.85
CA LEU A 207 3.30 19.79 13.84
C LEU A 207 3.86 21.22 13.75
N SER A 208 3.80 21.81 12.56
CA SER A 208 4.11 23.23 12.40
C SER A 208 3.19 24.09 13.26
N ASP A 209 3.71 25.24 13.68
CA ASP A 209 2.99 26.14 14.58
C ASP A 209 1.66 26.58 13.95
N GLY A 210 0.59 26.52 14.76
CA GLY A 210 -0.77 26.83 14.32
C GLY A 210 -1.51 25.67 13.65
N LEU A 211 -0.85 24.55 13.35
CA LEU A 211 -1.50 23.38 12.78
C LEU A 211 -2.07 22.44 13.86
N SER A 212 -3.23 21.86 13.58
CA SER A 212 -3.76 20.74 14.35
C SER A 212 -4.41 19.71 13.42
N ILE A 213 -4.45 18.45 13.86
CA ILE A 213 -5.04 17.35 13.09
C ILE A 213 -6.22 16.78 13.86
N GLU A 214 -7.35 16.65 13.20
CA GLU A 214 -8.56 16.04 13.72
C GLU A 214 -8.99 14.85 12.85
N ALA A 215 -9.40 13.75 13.48
CA ALA A 215 -9.91 12.58 12.76
C ALA A 215 -11.38 12.79 12.36
N LEU A 216 -11.70 12.54 11.09
CA LEU A 216 -13.05 12.59 10.55
C LEU A 216 -13.67 11.18 10.57
N GLU A 217 -13.86 10.60 11.75
CA GLU A 217 -14.22 9.17 11.90
C GLU A 217 -15.52 8.76 11.18
N ARG A 218 -16.45 9.70 10.93
CA ARG A 218 -17.69 9.43 10.19
C ARG A 218 -17.51 9.43 8.68
N GLU A 219 -16.34 9.81 8.21
CA GLU A 219 -15.98 9.89 6.79
C GLU A 219 -14.99 8.80 6.38
N ASP A 220 -14.54 7.92 7.29
CA ASP A 220 -13.64 6.82 6.95
C ASP A 220 -14.23 5.98 5.80
N ILE A 221 -13.38 5.64 4.82
CA ILE A 221 -13.82 5.01 3.58
C ILE A 221 -13.60 3.50 3.71
N PRO A 222 -14.65 2.66 3.78
CA PRO A 222 -14.48 1.22 3.93
C PRO A 222 -13.84 0.62 2.68
N LEU A 223 -12.82 -0.21 2.89
CA LEU A 223 -12.16 -1.00 1.85
C LEU A 223 -12.96 -2.27 1.59
N SER A 224 -14.15 -2.12 0.98
CA SER A 224 -14.93 -3.23 0.43
C SER A 224 -14.86 -3.22 -1.09
N LEU A 225 -14.97 -4.39 -1.72
CA LEU A 225 -15.08 -4.47 -3.19
C LEU A 225 -16.36 -3.81 -3.72
N ASP A 226 -17.43 -3.79 -2.92
CA ASP A 226 -18.71 -3.15 -3.29
C ASP A 226 -18.60 -1.61 -3.33
N THR A 227 -17.67 -1.04 -2.57
CA THR A 227 -17.41 0.40 -2.49
C THR A 227 -16.14 0.80 -3.26
N LYS A 228 -15.64 -0.07 -4.16
CA LYS A 228 -14.36 0.11 -4.86
C LYS A 228 -14.19 1.49 -5.49
N GLU A 229 -15.24 2.01 -6.12
CA GLU A 229 -15.21 3.33 -6.78
C GLU A 229 -14.88 4.47 -5.82
N GLN A 230 -15.17 4.34 -4.53
CA GLN A 230 -14.92 5.37 -3.52
C GLN A 230 -13.44 5.45 -3.11
N TRP A 231 -12.70 4.35 -3.17
CA TRP A 231 -11.33 4.27 -2.65
C TRP A 231 -10.27 3.97 -3.71
N ILE A 232 -10.62 3.48 -4.90
CA ILE A 232 -9.65 3.03 -5.90
C ILE A 232 -8.70 4.15 -6.34
N THR A 233 -9.23 5.35 -6.55
CA THR A 233 -8.42 6.54 -6.88
C THR A 233 -7.45 6.88 -5.76
N ILE A 234 -7.90 6.78 -4.51
CA ILE A 234 -7.04 7.03 -3.35
C ILE A 234 -5.94 5.98 -3.28
N MET A 235 -6.26 4.70 -3.46
CA MET A 235 -5.26 3.63 -3.43
C MET A 235 -4.25 3.73 -4.57
N ARG A 236 -4.64 4.23 -5.74
CA ARG A 236 -3.70 4.54 -6.82
C ARG A 236 -2.68 5.59 -6.43
N MET A 237 -3.04 6.56 -5.59
CA MET A 237 -2.06 7.56 -5.09
C MET A 237 -0.98 6.87 -4.24
N PHE A 238 -1.38 5.97 -3.36
CA PHE A 238 -0.46 5.20 -2.52
C PHE A 238 0.44 4.29 -3.37
N SER A 239 -0.10 3.59 -4.36
CA SER A 239 0.69 2.71 -5.22
C SER A 239 1.59 3.49 -6.19
N SER A 240 1.16 4.66 -6.68
CA SER A 240 1.98 5.48 -7.59
C SER A 240 3.26 5.99 -6.92
N VAL A 241 3.18 6.40 -5.65
CA VAL A 241 4.35 6.82 -4.86
C VAL A 241 5.34 5.66 -4.72
N ALA A 242 4.85 4.44 -4.46
CA ALA A 242 5.71 3.26 -4.34
C ALA A 242 6.32 2.82 -5.68
N ARG A 243 5.64 3.10 -6.81
CA ARG A 243 6.07 2.70 -8.16
C ARG A 243 7.32 3.45 -8.61
N GLU A 244 7.42 4.74 -8.30
CA GLU A 244 8.57 5.54 -8.71
C GLU A 244 9.85 5.00 -8.06
N PRO A 245 10.86 4.56 -8.84
CA PRO A 245 12.16 4.32 -8.24
C PRO A 245 12.59 5.61 -7.56
N SER A 246 13.18 5.52 -6.36
CA SER A 246 13.83 6.66 -5.73
C SER A 246 15.01 7.11 -6.61
N ARG A 247 14.73 7.72 -7.76
CA ARG A 247 15.71 8.43 -8.57
C ARG A 247 15.96 9.74 -7.84
N TYR A 248 16.78 9.65 -6.81
CA TYR A 248 17.54 10.78 -6.31
C TYR A 248 19.01 10.36 -6.26
N ARG A 249 19.64 10.32 -7.44
CA ARG A 249 21.05 10.72 -7.53
C ARG A 249 21.03 12.26 -7.53
N PRO A 250 21.76 12.95 -6.64
CA PRO A 250 21.91 14.39 -6.75
C PRO A 250 22.65 14.66 -8.06
N GLN A 251 21.94 15.12 -9.09
CA GLN A 251 22.56 16.02 -10.05
C GLN A 251 22.51 17.39 -9.39
N GLU A 252 23.68 17.96 -9.18
CA GLU A 252 23.92 19.29 -8.63
C GLU A 252 23.00 20.31 -9.31
N TYR A 253 21.90 20.63 -8.63
CA TYR A 253 21.19 21.87 -8.83
C TYR A 253 21.31 22.61 -7.50
N GLU A 254 22.23 23.57 -7.47
CA GLU A 254 22.27 24.60 -6.44
C GLU A 254 20.87 25.23 -6.32
N SER A 255 20.41 25.39 -5.07
CA SER A 255 19.13 26.00 -4.63
C SER A 255 17.90 25.08 -4.38
N MET A 256 18.09 23.82 -3.99
CA MET A 256 17.00 23.03 -3.37
C MET A 256 17.42 22.46 -2.00
N VAL A 257 16.89 23.03 -0.91
CA VAL A 257 17.06 22.47 0.44
C VAL A 257 16.15 21.25 0.58
N ARG A 258 16.77 20.06 0.69
CA ARG A 258 16.09 18.79 0.96
C ARG A 258 16.11 18.50 2.44
N ILE A 259 14.96 18.10 2.96
CA ILE A 259 14.77 17.68 4.36
C ILE A 259 14.23 16.26 4.30
N GLU A 260 15.06 15.31 4.72
CA GLU A 260 14.65 13.93 4.93
C GLU A 260 13.96 13.81 6.29
N TYR A 261 12.79 13.18 6.31
CA TYR A 261 12.05 12.89 7.53
C TYR A 261 12.14 11.39 7.79
N VAL A 262 12.88 11.01 8.83
CA VAL A 262 12.82 9.67 9.42
C VAL A 262 12.36 9.85 10.86
N THR A 263 11.05 9.87 11.05
CA THR A 263 10.42 9.80 12.37
C THR A 263 10.29 8.34 12.77
N THR A 264 10.67 7.98 14.00
CA THR A 264 10.43 6.64 14.53
C THR A 264 8.96 6.47 14.92
N TRP A 265 8.38 5.34 14.54
CA TRP A 265 6.99 4.95 14.75
C TRP A 265 6.44 5.19 16.17
N GLU A 266 7.29 5.05 17.19
CA GLU A 266 6.88 5.10 18.60
C GLU A 266 6.43 6.50 19.06
N ALA A 267 7.00 7.57 18.49
CA ALA A 267 6.69 8.95 18.87
C ALA A 267 5.37 9.45 18.27
N ALA A 268 5.17 9.26 16.96
CA ALA A 268 3.93 9.63 16.29
C ALA A 268 2.74 8.77 16.75
N ALA A 269 2.94 7.46 16.93
CA ALA A 269 1.91 6.57 17.48
C ALA A 269 1.46 7.01 18.87
N LYS A 270 2.30 7.67 19.68
CA LYS A 270 1.93 8.18 21.01
C LYS A 270 0.94 9.35 20.91
N ALA A 271 1.14 10.30 19.98
CA ALA A 271 0.22 11.41 19.74
C ALA A 271 -1.15 10.93 19.22
N PHE A 272 -1.15 9.98 18.29
CA PHE A 272 -2.39 9.41 17.71
C PHE A 272 -3.08 8.37 18.64
N ARG A 273 -2.34 7.61 19.46
CA ARG A 273 -2.93 6.75 20.50
C ARG A 273 -3.51 7.58 21.64
N ALA A 274 -2.96 8.75 21.93
CA ALA A 274 -3.48 9.65 22.96
C ALA A 274 -4.87 10.21 22.59
N SER A 275 -5.10 10.57 21.32
CA SER A 275 -6.44 10.95 20.83
C SER A 275 -7.42 9.76 20.91
N ARG A 276 -6.98 8.56 20.54
CA ARG A 276 -7.79 7.32 20.63
C ARG A 276 -8.06 6.85 22.07
N LYS A 277 -7.20 7.14 23.05
CA LYS A 277 -7.46 6.83 24.48
C LYS A 277 -8.43 7.81 25.14
N ARG A 278 -8.42 9.09 24.77
CA ARG A 278 -9.44 10.08 25.22
C ARG A 278 -10.86 9.67 24.82
N ARG A 279 -11.02 8.95 23.70
CA ARG A 279 -12.27 8.33 23.20
C ARG A 279 -12.86 7.23 24.10
N LYS A 280 -12.02 6.40 24.75
CA LYS A 280 -12.52 5.35 25.67
C LYS A 280 -12.92 5.92 27.04
N ALA A 281 -12.22 6.95 27.50
CA ALA A 281 -12.48 7.55 28.82
C ALA A 281 -13.77 8.37 28.86
N THR A 282 -14.16 9.01 27.77
CA THR A 282 -15.38 9.84 27.67
C THR A 282 -16.64 9.01 27.40
N ASN A 283 -16.54 7.88 26.73
CA ASN A 283 -17.66 6.95 26.51
C ASN A 283 -18.02 6.07 27.72
N HIS A 284 -17.22 6.08 28.80
CA HIS A 284 -17.54 5.38 30.05
C HIS A 284 -18.14 6.30 31.14
N THR A 285 -18.19 7.61 30.91
CA THR A 285 -18.74 8.58 31.88
C THR A 285 -20.18 8.99 31.57
N SER A 286 -20.81 8.43 30.53
CA SER A 286 -22.14 8.82 30.04
C SER A 286 -23.17 7.68 30.04
N GLN A 287 -23.20 6.86 31.09
CA GLN A 287 -24.41 6.10 31.44
C GLN A 287 -25.00 6.66 32.74
N PRO A 288 -26.16 7.35 32.71
CA PRO A 288 -26.85 7.71 33.93
C PRO A 288 -27.46 6.44 34.54
N LYS A 289 -27.13 6.17 35.81
CA LYS A 289 -27.83 5.17 36.62
C LYS A 289 -29.26 5.67 36.84
N THR A 290 -30.22 5.09 36.14
CA THR A 290 -31.64 5.23 36.46
C THR A 290 -31.95 4.37 37.68
N HIS A 291 -32.28 5.03 38.79
CA HIS A 291 -32.99 4.45 39.93
C HIS A 291 -34.48 4.76 39.80
#